data_AF-A0ABD1AK91-F1
#
_entry.id   AF-A0ABD1AK91-F1
#
_cell.length_a   1.000
_cell.length_b   1.000
_cell.length_c   1.000
_cell.angle_alpha   90.00
_cell.angle_beta   90.00
_cell.angle_gamma   90.00
#
_symmetry.space_group_name_H-M   'P 1'
#
loop_
_entity.id
_entity.type
_entity.pdbx_description
1 polymer ?
#
loop_
_entity_poly.entity_id
_entity_poly.type
_entity_poly.pdbx_seq_one_letter_code
_entity_poly.pdbx_strand_id
1 'polypeptide(L)'
;MSLTTTLSGPVPTLLSQKFNSSSFVGNLELCGYSVSTLCPTLNPPSPEKGRKSSHRNLSTKDIILIASGALLIVLLILVFVLLCCLLRKKSDGSKPKGGEAGPGAAAAKAEKGGEAEAGGETGGKLVHFDGRMAFTADDLLCATAEIMGKNTYGTVYKATLEDGSQVAVKRLRENITKSQKEFENEINVLGRIRHPNLLALRAYFLGPKGEKIVVFDYTCLEEVLPHSAMLDDQMFTSTGLQG
;
A
#
# COMPACT_ATOMS: atom_id res chain seq x y z
N MET A 1 -10.86 -0.23 -39.80
CA MET A 1 -11.58 -1.21 -38.98
C MET A 1 -12.48 -0.42 -38.04
N SER A 2 -13.73 -0.20 -38.43
CA SER A 2 -14.67 0.61 -37.66
C SER A 2 -15.27 -0.25 -36.56
N LEU A 3 -14.98 0.09 -35.30
CA LEU A 3 -15.60 -0.53 -34.13
C LEU A 3 -17.04 -0.04 -34.04
N THR A 4 -17.98 -0.74 -34.68
CA THR A 4 -19.41 -0.54 -34.43
C THR A 4 -19.77 -1.37 -33.20
N THR A 5 -19.77 -0.75 -32.02
CA THR A 5 -20.42 -1.32 -30.83
C THR A 5 -21.90 -1.47 -31.11
N THR A 6 -22.34 -2.68 -31.44
CA THR A 6 -23.76 -3.01 -31.65
C THR A 6 -24.46 -3.05 -30.30
N LEU A 7 -25.06 -1.92 -29.91
CA LEU A 7 -25.96 -1.86 -28.76
C LEU A 7 -27.38 -2.21 -29.24
N SER A 8 -28.19 -2.82 -28.37
CA SER A 8 -29.55 -3.28 -28.66
C SER A 8 -30.50 -3.00 -27.50
N GLY A 9 -31.77 -2.74 -27.78
CA GLY A 9 -32.83 -2.57 -26.79
C GLY A 9 -33.30 -1.12 -26.58
N PRO A 10 -34.21 -0.89 -25.61
CA PRO A 10 -34.76 0.43 -25.33
C PRO A 10 -33.71 1.34 -24.68
N VAL A 11 -33.62 2.59 -25.15
CA VAL A 11 -32.79 3.62 -24.52
C VAL A 11 -33.44 4.07 -23.20
N PRO A 12 -32.73 3.98 -22.06
CA PRO A 12 -33.22 4.51 -20.79
C PRO A 12 -33.61 5.98 -20.91
N THR A 13 -34.75 6.38 -20.35
CA THR A 13 -35.29 7.75 -20.44
C THR A 13 -34.32 8.83 -19.92
N LEU A 14 -33.51 8.49 -18.91
CA LEU A 14 -32.46 9.37 -18.40
C LEU A 14 -31.37 9.67 -19.43
N LEU A 15 -31.07 8.72 -20.32
CA LEU A 15 -30.04 8.88 -21.36
C LEU A 15 -30.60 9.60 -22.58
N SER A 16 -31.85 9.35 -22.98
CA SER A 16 -32.49 10.11 -24.06
C SER A 16 -32.80 11.56 -23.68
N GLN A 17 -32.98 11.86 -22.40
CA GLN A 17 -33.09 13.24 -21.92
C GLN A 17 -31.72 13.96 -21.86
N LYS A 18 -30.64 13.20 -21.63
CA LYS A 18 -29.29 13.75 -21.45
C LYS A 18 -28.52 13.92 -22.76
N PHE A 19 -28.77 13.09 -23.77
CA PHE A 19 -28.06 13.07 -25.04
C PHE A 19 -29.01 13.27 -26.22
N ASN A 20 -28.53 13.91 -27.28
CA ASN A 20 -29.33 14.16 -28.49
C ASN A 20 -29.58 12.86 -29.26
N SER A 21 -30.68 12.78 -30.01
CA SER A 21 -31.05 11.59 -30.80
C SER A 21 -29.96 11.17 -31.80
N SER A 22 -29.13 12.12 -32.27
CA SER A 22 -27.97 11.84 -33.14
C SER A 22 -26.90 10.95 -32.47
N SER A 23 -26.81 10.96 -31.15
CA SER A 23 -25.85 10.13 -30.39
C SER A 23 -26.18 8.63 -30.43
N PHE A 24 -27.40 8.27 -30.87
CA PHE A 24 -27.87 6.89 -30.95
C PHE A 24 -27.97 6.38 -32.40
N VAL A 25 -27.68 7.25 -33.38
CA VAL A 25 -27.70 6.90 -34.81
C VAL A 25 -26.55 5.95 -35.15
N GLY A 26 -26.84 4.90 -35.90
CA GLY A 26 -25.87 3.85 -36.27
C GLY A 26 -26.07 2.52 -35.53
N ASN A 27 -26.95 2.48 -34.53
CA ASN A 27 -27.35 1.25 -33.83
C ASN A 27 -28.78 0.87 -34.24
N LEU A 28 -28.93 0.00 -35.25
CA LEU A 28 -30.25 -0.38 -35.79
C LEU A 28 -31.17 -1.06 -34.76
N GLU A 29 -30.60 -1.63 -33.70
CA GLU A 29 -31.36 -2.35 -32.67
C GLU A 29 -31.71 -1.48 -31.45
N LEU A 30 -31.40 -0.18 -31.48
CA LEU A 30 -31.86 0.78 -30.45
C LEU A 30 -33.23 1.35 -30.78
N CYS A 31 -34.08 1.48 -29.77
CA CYS A 31 -35.39 2.09 -29.90
C CYS A 31 -35.72 2.99 -28.69
N GLY A 32 -36.72 3.86 -28.80
CA GLY A 32 -37.20 4.70 -27.69
C GLY A 32 -36.43 6.00 -27.44
N TYR A 33 -35.46 6.37 -28.30
CA TYR A 33 -34.68 7.63 -28.16
C TYR A 33 -35.22 8.81 -28.98
N SER A 34 -36.20 8.57 -29.86
CA SER A 34 -36.88 9.61 -30.62
C SER A 34 -38.33 9.21 -30.90
N VAL A 35 -39.20 10.18 -31.16
CA VAL A 35 -40.62 9.96 -31.49
C VAL A 35 -40.76 9.10 -32.77
N SER A 36 -39.78 9.16 -33.67
CA SER A 36 -39.76 8.41 -34.92
C SER A 36 -39.26 6.96 -34.77
N THR A 37 -38.60 6.61 -33.66
CA THR A 37 -38.04 5.28 -33.41
C THR A 37 -38.64 4.67 -32.15
N LEU A 38 -39.88 4.20 -32.24
CA LEU A 38 -40.58 3.55 -31.13
C LEU A 38 -40.19 2.06 -31.04
N CYS A 39 -40.10 1.54 -29.80
CA CYS A 39 -39.86 0.10 -29.61
C CYS A 39 -41.09 -0.72 -30.04
N PRO A 40 -40.92 -1.90 -30.66
CA PRO A 40 -42.03 -2.77 -30.97
C PRO A 40 -42.73 -3.21 -29.68
N THR A 41 -44.00 -2.84 -29.53
CA THR A 41 -44.82 -3.14 -28.36
C THR A 41 -45.33 -4.58 -28.43
N LEU A 42 -44.64 -5.52 -27.78
CA LEU A 42 -45.24 -6.82 -27.43
C LEU A 42 -45.95 -6.64 -26.08
N ASN A 43 -47.26 -6.41 -26.14
CA ASN A 43 -48.25 -6.25 -25.05
C ASN A 43 -48.61 -4.80 -24.62
N PRO A 44 -49.91 -4.51 -24.43
CA PRO A 44 -50.37 -3.17 -24.05
C PRO A 44 -49.92 -2.82 -22.63
N PRO A 45 -49.42 -1.59 -22.37
CA PRO A 45 -49.03 -1.19 -21.03
C PRO A 45 -50.27 -0.85 -20.19
N SER A 46 -50.49 -1.65 -19.15
CA SER A 46 -51.17 -1.25 -17.93
C SER A 46 -50.49 0.04 -17.39
N PRO A 47 -51.24 1.02 -16.86
CA PRO A 47 -50.68 2.33 -16.52
C PRO A 47 -49.52 2.21 -15.53
N GLU A 48 -48.31 2.51 -16.01
CA GLU A 48 -47.13 2.67 -15.17
C GLU A 48 -47.35 3.82 -14.19
N LYS A 49 -47.50 3.49 -12.91
CA LYS A 49 -47.30 4.44 -11.81
C LYS A 49 -45.88 4.98 -11.93
N GLY A 50 -45.74 6.21 -12.43
CA GLY A 50 -44.50 6.96 -12.33
C GLY A 50 -43.97 6.90 -10.90
N ARG A 51 -42.80 6.29 -10.71
CA ARG A 51 -42.05 6.38 -9.45
C ARG A 51 -41.64 7.83 -9.27
N LYS A 52 -42.45 8.59 -8.55
CA LYS A 52 -42.03 9.86 -7.94
C LYS A 52 -40.83 9.54 -7.05
N SER A 53 -39.68 10.16 -7.29
CA SER A 53 -38.58 10.14 -6.34
C SER A 53 -39.08 10.81 -5.06
N SER A 54 -39.43 10.00 -4.07
CA SER A 54 -39.69 10.50 -2.72
C SER A 54 -38.35 11.04 -2.20
N HIS A 55 -38.22 12.36 -2.22
CA HIS A 55 -37.23 13.04 -1.41
C HIS A 55 -37.61 12.73 0.04
N ARG A 56 -36.95 11.74 0.64
CA ARG A 56 -37.20 11.35 2.03
C ARG A 56 -36.68 12.49 2.89
N ASN A 57 -37.57 13.32 3.39
CA ASN A 57 -37.22 14.29 4.42
C ASN A 57 -36.82 13.48 5.66
N LEU A 58 -35.54 13.53 6.02
CA LEU A 58 -35.01 12.83 7.20
C LEU A 58 -35.76 13.34 8.43
N SER A 59 -36.38 12.42 9.17
CA SER A 59 -37.15 12.77 10.35
C SER A 59 -36.19 13.27 11.44
N THR A 60 -36.64 14.17 12.31
CA THR A 60 -35.84 14.63 13.47
C THR A 60 -35.28 13.46 14.29
N LYS A 61 -36.01 12.33 14.33
CA LYS A 61 -35.58 11.07 14.97
C LYS A 61 -34.35 10.45 14.30
N ASP A 62 -34.29 10.48 12.97
CA ASP A 62 -33.15 9.96 12.19
C ASP A 62 -31.92 10.85 12.38
N ILE A 63 -32.12 12.17 12.42
CA ILE A 63 -31.05 13.15 12.67
C ILE A 63 -30.46 12.95 14.08
N ILE A 64 -31.31 12.77 15.10
CA ILE A 64 -30.86 12.52 16.47
C ILE A 64 -30.08 11.21 16.56
N LEU A 65 -30.53 10.15 15.90
CA LEU A 65 -29.83 8.86 15.89
C LEU A 65 -28.44 8.97 15.25
N ILE A 66 -28.35 9.63 14.09
CA ILE A 66 -27.07 9.85 13.39
C ILE A 66 -26.13 10.71 14.24
N ALA A 67 -26.62 11.79 14.83
CA ALA A 67 -25.82 12.67 15.67
C ALA A 67 -25.28 11.94 16.92
N SER A 68 -26.11 11.10 17.56
CA SER A 68 -25.68 10.30 18.71
C SER A 68 -24.61 9.26 18.34
N GLY A 69 -24.77 8.59 17.20
CA GLY A 69 -23.79 7.63 16.69
C GLY A 69 -22.47 8.31 16.33
N ALA A 70 -22.52 9.45 15.66
CA ALA A 70 -21.34 10.24 15.34
C ALA A 70 -20.59 10.70 16.61
N LEU A 71 -21.32 11.16 17.64
CA LEU A 71 -20.74 11.57 18.91
C LEU A 71 -20.06 10.40 19.64
N LEU A 72 -20.68 9.22 19.65
CA LEU A 72 -20.08 8.01 20.22
C LEU A 72 -18.83 7.57 19.46
N ILE A 73 -18.84 7.61 18.13
CA ILE A 73 -17.67 7.27 17.30
C ILE A 73 -16.52 8.23 17.57
N VAL A 74 -16.78 9.54 17.61
CA VAL A 74 -15.76 10.56 17.94
C VAL A 74 -15.18 10.33 19.33
N LEU A 75 -16.03 10.03 20.33
CA LEU A 75 -15.57 9.74 21.68
C LEU A 75 -14.68 8.48 21.73
N LEU A 76 -15.07 7.41 21.04
CA LEU A 76 -14.27 6.18 20.95
C LEU A 76 -12.91 6.42 20.28
N ILE A 77 -12.87 7.22 19.19
CA ILE A 77 -11.63 7.59 18.52
C ILE A 77 -10.74 8.42 19.46
N LEU A 78 -11.31 9.40 20.17
CA LEU A 78 -10.57 10.21 21.14
C LEU A 78 -10.00 9.36 22.27
N VAL A 79 -10.77 8.43 22.84
CA VAL A 79 -10.31 7.50 23.88
C VAL A 79 -9.21 6.59 23.34
N PHE A 80 -9.34 6.07 22.12
CA PHE A 80 -8.33 5.23 21.49
C PHE A 80 -7.03 6.01 21.25
N VAL A 81 -7.10 7.24 20.74
CA VAL A 81 -5.93 8.11 20.55
C VAL A 81 -5.28 8.45 21.88
N LEU A 82 -6.06 8.83 22.90
CA LEU A 82 -5.53 9.08 24.24
C LEU A 82 -4.87 7.83 24.83
N LEU A 83 -5.48 6.66 24.69
CA LEU A 83 -4.90 5.40 25.12
C LEU A 83 -3.58 5.12 24.38
N CYS A 84 -3.55 5.25 23.05
CA CYS A 84 -2.32 5.13 22.26
C CYS A 84 -1.25 6.13 22.69
N CYS A 85 -1.61 7.39 22.94
CA CYS A 85 -0.69 8.42 23.40
C CYS A 85 -0.19 8.17 24.82
N LEU A 86 -1.03 7.67 25.73
CA LEU A 86 -0.66 7.36 27.12
C LEU A 86 0.17 6.08 27.21
N LEU A 87 -0.12 5.07 26.39
CA LEU A 87 0.71 3.87 26.24
C LEU A 87 2.08 4.22 25.63
N ARG A 88 2.14 5.18 24.70
CA ARG A 88 3.40 5.74 24.19
C ARG A 88 4.15 6.55 25.26
N LYS A 89 3.43 7.26 26.13
CA LYS A 89 4.00 8.06 27.23
C LYS A 89 4.50 7.21 28.40
N LYS A 90 3.98 5.99 28.59
CA LYS A 90 4.39 5.08 29.67
C LYS A 90 5.74 4.38 29.42
N SER A 91 6.38 4.61 28.26
CA SER A 91 7.73 4.11 27.98
C SER A 91 8.85 5.15 28.15
N ASP A 92 8.55 6.37 28.63
CA ASP A 92 9.56 7.43 28.81
C ASP A 92 9.77 7.83 30.29
N GLY A 93 9.89 6.83 31.17
CA GLY A 93 10.04 7.09 32.60
C GLY A 93 10.66 5.97 33.41
N SER A 94 11.97 5.76 33.28
CA SER A 94 12.87 5.45 34.41
C SER A 94 14.32 5.27 33.95
N LYS A 95 15.15 6.28 34.22
CA LYS A 95 16.60 6.12 34.36
C LYS A 95 16.92 6.11 35.85
N PRO A 96 17.71 5.14 36.34
CA PRO A 96 18.63 5.44 37.43
C PRO A 96 20.09 5.07 37.04
N LYS A 97 21.01 5.88 37.57
CA LYS A 97 22.46 5.72 37.52
C LYS A 97 22.91 4.77 38.65
N GLY A 98 23.90 3.92 38.34
CA GLY A 98 25.09 3.64 39.18
C GLY A 98 25.03 2.51 40.22
N GLY A 99 26.05 1.65 40.21
CA GLY A 99 26.43 0.78 41.34
C GLY A 99 26.87 -0.65 40.94
N GLU A 100 28.07 -1.05 41.33
CA GLU A 100 28.78 -2.31 40.99
C GLU A 100 28.30 -3.60 41.69
N ALA A 101 28.74 -4.73 41.11
CA ALA A 101 29.11 -6.04 41.68
C ALA A 101 28.05 -7.11 42.05
N GLY A 102 28.19 -8.30 41.43
CA GLY A 102 28.00 -9.62 42.07
C GLY A 102 26.89 -10.54 41.52
N PRO A 103 27.08 -11.88 41.45
CA PRO A 103 26.53 -12.73 40.39
C PRO A 103 25.33 -13.61 40.80
N GLY A 104 24.54 -14.07 39.83
CA GLY A 104 23.53 -15.12 40.06
C GLY A 104 22.63 -15.39 38.85
N ALA A 105 22.57 -16.67 38.43
CA ALA A 105 21.95 -17.17 37.21
C ALA A 105 20.40 -17.18 37.22
N ALA A 106 19.79 -17.02 36.03
CA ALA A 106 19.01 -18.05 35.34
C ALA A 106 17.84 -17.49 34.47
N ALA A 107 17.72 -18.09 33.29
CA ALA A 107 16.53 -18.19 32.42
C ALA A 107 16.10 -16.93 31.63
N ALA A 108 16.80 -16.71 30.51
CA ALA A 108 16.33 -15.91 29.39
C ALA A 108 15.28 -16.67 28.55
N LYS A 109 14.23 -15.97 28.14
CA LYS A 109 13.53 -16.24 26.88
C LYS A 109 13.21 -14.91 26.20
N ALA A 110 14.16 -14.44 25.40
CA ALA A 110 13.99 -13.31 24.49
C ALA A 110 13.55 -13.85 23.12
N GLU A 111 12.46 -13.30 22.57
CA GLU A 111 12.12 -13.49 21.17
C GLU A 111 13.16 -12.83 20.28
N LYS A 112 13.74 -13.64 19.39
CA LYS A 112 14.79 -13.31 18.44
C LYS A 112 14.21 -12.42 17.34
N GLY A 113 14.78 -11.24 17.13
CA GLY A 113 14.39 -10.34 16.05
C GLY A 113 15.58 -9.52 15.55
N GLY A 114 16.14 -9.95 14.41
CA GLY A 114 17.17 -9.25 13.64
C GLY A 114 18.59 -9.42 14.19
N GLU A 115 19.44 -10.12 13.44
CA GLU A 115 20.88 -10.12 13.68
C GLU A 115 21.45 -8.87 12.98
N ALA A 116 21.87 -7.90 13.79
CA ALA A 116 22.45 -6.64 13.31
C ALA A 116 23.97 -6.79 13.30
N GLU A 117 24.55 -6.80 12.11
CA GLU A 117 25.99 -6.72 11.93
C GLU A 117 26.36 -5.23 11.87
N ALA A 118 27.13 -4.78 12.87
CA ALA A 118 27.79 -3.48 12.81
C ALA A 118 28.94 -3.62 11.81
N GLY A 119 28.78 -3.04 10.61
CA GLY A 119 29.72 -3.22 9.51
C GLY A 119 31.14 -2.83 9.90
N GLY A 120 32.11 -3.54 9.33
CA GLY A 120 33.54 -3.21 9.36
C GLY A 120 33.83 -1.82 8.78
N GLU A 121 35.08 -1.57 8.36
CA GLU A 121 35.72 -0.26 8.08
C GLU A 121 34.88 0.82 7.34
N THR A 122 33.80 0.44 6.66
CA THR A 122 32.87 1.24 5.85
C THR A 122 31.75 1.98 6.62
N GLY A 123 31.54 1.72 7.92
CA GLY A 123 30.77 2.61 8.80
C GLY A 123 29.24 2.63 8.65
N GLY A 124 28.63 1.55 8.15
CA GLY A 124 27.17 1.41 8.01
C GLY A 124 26.56 0.29 8.87
N LYS A 125 25.23 0.30 9.01
CA LYS A 125 24.45 -0.74 9.73
C LYS A 125 23.69 -1.61 8.74
N LEU A 126 24.03 -2.90 8.68
CA LEU A 126 23.28 -3.90 7.92
C LEU A 126 22.45 -4.75 8.87
N VAL A 127 21.16 -4.88 8.58
CA VAL A 127 20.25 -5.72 9.38
C VAL A 127 19.57 -6.72 8.48
N HIS A 128 19.69 -7.99 8.83
CA HIS A 128 19.03 -9.09 8.15
C HIS A 128 17.68 -9.42 8.80
N PHE A 129 16.70 -9.66 7.95
CA PHE A 129 15.44 -10.27 8.30
C PHE A 129 15.50 -11.76 8.02
N ASP A 130 14.99 -12.55 8.96
CA ASP A 130 15.08 -14.01 9.03
C ASP A 130 14.93 -14.70 7.64
N GLY A 131 15.96 -15.42 7.19
CA GLY A 131 16.07 -15.93 5.83
C GLY A 131 17.33 -16.76 5.57
N ARG A 132 17.31 -17.56 4.49
CA ARG A 132 18.40 -18.48 4.09
C ARG A 132 19.60 -17.79 3.44
N MET A 133 19.49 -16.51 3.10
CA MET A 133 20.59 -15.73 2.52
C MET A 133 21.26 -14.90 3.60
N ALA A 134 22.55 -15.15 3.78
CA ALA A 134 23.45 -14.32 4.56
C ALA A 134 24.43 -13.66 3.56
N PHE A 135 24.50 -12.33 3.57
CA PHE A 135 25.48 -11.57 2.82
C PHE A 135 25.97 -10.41 3.69
N THR A 136 27.18 -9.93 3.46
CA THR A 136 27.76 -8.78 4.17
C THR A 136 27.45 -7.47 3.45
N ALA A 137 27.77 -6.35 4.11
CA ALA A 137 27.70 -5.06 3.44
C ALA A 137 28.71 -4.98 2.29
N ASP A 138 29.88 -5.62 2.46
CA ASP A 138 30.93 -5.67 1.45
C ASP A 138 30.50 -6.51 0.25
N ASP A 139 29.79 -7.63 0.47
CA ASP A 139 29.24 -8.46 -0.61
C ASP A 139 28.28 -7.65 -1.50
N LEU A 140 27.43 -6.80 -0.90
CA LEU A 140 26.52 -5.91 -1.65
C LEU A 140 27.26 -4.82 -2.43
N LEU A 141 28.39 -4.31 -1.90
CA LEU A 141 29.18 -3.26 -2.52
C LEU A 141 30.04 -3.80 -3.68
N CYS A 142 30.50 -5.05 -3.56
CA CYS A 142 31.27 -5.75 -4.60
C CYS A 142 30.38 -6.41 -5.67
N ALA A 143 29.08 -6.56 -5.40
CA ALA A 143 28.13 -7.17 -6.32
C ALA A 143 28.07 -6.44 -7.67
N THR A 144 27.97 -7.23 -8.75
CA THR A 144 27.64 -6.67 -10.06
C THR A 144 26.19 -6.23 -10.07
N ALA A 145 25.91 -5.00 -10.56
CA ALA A 145 24.58 -4.41 -10.49
C ALA A 145 24.09 -3.94 -11.86
N GLU A 146 22.89 -4.37 -12.23
CA GLU A 146 22.17 -3.95 -13.43
C GLU A 146 20.94 -3.12 -13.03
N ILE A 147 20.71 -1.99 -13.68
CA ILE A 147 19.53 -1.15 -13.39
C ILE A 147 18.29 -1.83 -13.93
N MET A 148 17.32 -2.11 -13.05
CA MET A 148 16.00 -2.64 -13.44
C MET A 148 14.98 -1.53 -13.67
N GLY A 149 15.09 -0.43 -12.92
CA GLY A 149 14.12 0.65 -13.01
C GLY A 149 14.41 1.80 -12.07
N LYS A 150 13.82 2.96 -12.38
CA LYS A 150 13.89 4.16 -11.57
C LYS A 150 12.48 4.69 -11.35
N ASN A 151 12.15 5.02 -10.11
CA ASN A 151 10.90 5.66 -9.75
C ASN A 151 11.16 6.86 -8.84
N THR A 152 10.09 7.53 -8.42
CA THR A 152 10.17 8.71 -7.54
C THR A 152 10.87 8.39 -6.22
N TYR A 153 10.70 7.17 -5.70
CA TYR A 153 11.23 6.74 -4.40
C TYR A 153 12.69 6.27 -4.46
N GLY A 154 13.22 5.95 -5.64
CA GLY A 154 14.58 5.43 -5.76
C GLY A 154 14.88 4.72 -7.07
N THR A 155 15.98 3.98 -7.05
CA THR A 155 16.42 3.14 -8.17
C THR A 155 16.48 1.69 -7.70
N VAL A 156 15.95 0.79 -8.52
CA VAL A 156 15.99 -0.66 -8.31
C VAL A 156 17.06 -1.27 -9.20
N TYR A 157 17.90 -2.10 -8.59
CA TYR A 157 18.99 -2.81 -9.21
C TYR A 157 18.78 -4.31 -9.03
N LYS A 158 19.15 -5.08 -10.03
CA LYS A 158 19.43 -6.50 -9.91
C LYS A 158 20.90 -6.61 -9.54
N ALA A 159 21.21 -7.15 -8.37
CA ALA A 159 22.59 -7.39 -7.95
C ALA A 159 22.89 -8.88 -7.94
N THR A 160 24.03 -9.26 -8.51
CA THR A 160 24.56 -10.63 -8.48
C THR A 160 25.77 -10.63 -7.54
N LEU A 161 25.62 -11.34 -6.41
CA LEU A 161 26.64 -11.55 -5.39
C LEU A 161 27.75 -12.47 -5.92
N GLU A 162 28.88 -12.53 -5.21
CA GLU A 162 30.05 -13.34 -5.62
C GLU A 162 29.76 -14.85 -5.68
N ASP A 163 28.84 -15.33 -4.83
CA ASP A 163 28.37 -16.72 -4.81
C ASP A 163 27.40 -17.06 -5.96
N GLY A 164 27.09 -16.08 -6.83
CA GLY A 164 26.13 -16.19 -7.92
C GLY A 164 24.67 -15.99 -7.51
N SER A 165 24.39 -15.79 -6.22
CA SER A 165 23.05 -15.47 -5.72
C SER A 165 22.62 -14.09 -6.24
N GLN A 166 21.33 -13.97 -6.58
CA GLN A 166 20.77 -12.73 -7.11
C GLN A 166 19.81 -12.10 -6.09
N VAL A 167 19.91 -10.78 -5.90
CA VAL A 167 19.02 -9.97 -5.06
C VAL A 167 18.53 -8.74 -5.81
N ALA A 168 17.32 -8.28 -5.46
CA ALA A 168 16.85 -6.99 -5.88
C ALA A 168 17.21 -5.95 -4.82
N VAL A 169 17.92 -4.89 -5.20
CA VAL A 169 18.38 -3.82 -4.31
C VAL A 169 17.68 -2.53 -4.69
N LYS A 170 16.92 -1.94 -3.76
CA LYS A 170 16.30 -0.63 -3.95
C LYS A 170 17.05 0.42 -3.13
N ARG A 171 17.75 1.32 -3.81
CA ARG A 171 18.37 2.50 -3.19
C ARG A 171 17.33 3.62 -3.12
N LEU A 172 16.97 4.04 -1.91
CA LEU A 172 15.96 5.07 -1.70
C LEU A 172 16.55 6.47 -1.85
N ARG A 173 15.71 7.41 -2.31
CA ARG A 173 16.09 8.82 -2.46
C ARG A 173 15.97 9.55 -1.12
N GLU A 174 17.08 10.10 -0.64
CA GLU A 174 17.19 10.71 0.68
C GLU A 174 16.09 11.75 0.97
N ASN A 175 15.86 12.68 0.04
CA ASN A 175 14.93 13.81 0.21
C ASN A 175 13.45 13.44 0.36
N ILE A 176 13.07 12.19 0.11
CA ILE A 176 11.67 11.72 0.14
C ILE A 176 11.48 10.70 1.26
N THR A 177 12.57 10.18 1.81
CA THR A 177 12.52 9.22 2.90
C THR A 177 12.36 9.90 4.25
N LYS A 178 11.61 9.23 5.14
CA LYS A 178 11.50 9.60 6.55
C LYS A 178 12.84 9.69 7.26
N SER A 179 12.78 10.22 8.48
CA SER A 179 13.90 10.17 9.41
C SER A 179 14.39 8.73 9.61
N GLN A 180 15.67 8.56 9.91
CA GLN A 180 16.25 7.22 10.09
C GLN A 180 15.47 6.37 11.10
N LYS A 181 15.07 6.98 12.23
CA LYS A 181 14.31 6.30 13.29
C LYS A 181 12.96 5.78 12.80
N GLU A 182 12.23 6.59 12.03
CA GLU A 182 10.93 6.19 11.48
C GLU A 182 11.06 5.13 10.41
N PHE A 183 12.06 5.27 9.52
CA PHE A 183 12.39 4.25 8.54
C PHE A 183 12.70 2.92 9.23
N GLU A 184 13.55 2.92 10.26
CA GLU A 184 13.88 1.71 11.02
C GLU A 184 12.63 1.09 11.66
N ASN A 185 11.73 1.89 12.24
CA ASN A 185 10.50 1.35 12.81
C ASN A 185 9.63 0.66 11.76
N GLU A 186 9.44 1.28 10.60
CA GLU A 186 8.56 0.77 9.55
C GLU A 186 9.17 -0.43 8.83
N ILE A 187 10.45 -0.34 8.46
CA ILE A 187 11.14 -1.42 7.76
C ILE A 187 11.25 -2.68 8.64
N ASN A 188 11.36 -2.53 9.96
CA ASN A 188 11.36 -3.66 10.88
C ASN A 188 10.01 -4.38 10.98
N VAL A 189 8.91 -3.66 10.79
CA VAL A 189 7.57 -4.28 10.69
C VAL A 189 7.45 -5.00 9.35
N LEU A 190 7.82 -4.34 8.25
CA LEU A 190 7.75 -4.93 6.90
C LEU A 190 8.63 -6.17 6.75
N GLY A 191 9.81 -6.18 7.37
CA GLY A 191 10.76 -7.29 7.30
C GLY A 191 10.25 -8.59 7.92
N ARG A 192 9.22 -8.50 8.78
CA ARG A 192 8.58 -9.66 9.42
C ARG A 192 7.45 -10.25 8.57
N ILE A 193 6.99 -9.55 7.54
CA ILE A 193 5.89 -10.01 6.69
C ILE A 193 6.42 -11.03 5.68
N ARG A 194 5.89 -12.26 5.73
CA ARG A 194 6.20 -13.34 4.78
C ARG A 194 4.91 -13.87 4.18
N HIS A 195 4.77 -13.78 2.86
CA HIS A 195 3.61 -14.27 2.13
C HIS A 195 4.03 -14.73 0.73
N PRO A 196 3.47 -15.83 0.18
CA PRO A 196 3.87 -16.37 -1.14
C PRO A 196 3.68 -15.37 -2.30
N ASN A 197 2.72 -14.45 -2.17
CA ASN A 197 2.45 -13.42 -3.19
C ASN A 197 3.11 -12.06 -2.89
N LEU A 198 4.04 -11.99 -1.92
CA LEU A 198 4.79 -10.77 -1.60
C LEU A 198 6.29 -11.04 -1.75
N LEU A 199 6.99 -10.09 -2.37
CA LEU A 199 8.44 -10.11 -2.42
C LEU A 199 9.00 -10.04 -1.00
N ALA A 200 9.79 -11.06 -0.65
CA ALA A 200 10.36 -11.19 0.67
C ALA A 200 11.46 -10.15 0.88
N LEU A 201 11.24 -9.25 1.85
CA LEU A 201 12.27 -8.33 2.33
C LEU A 201 13.34 -9.11 3.12
N ARG A 202 14.60 -8.99 2.71
CA ARG A 202 15.73 -9.78 3.26
C ARG A 202 16.62 -8.98 4.17
N ALA A 203 16.91 -7.74 3.83
CA ALA A 203 17.74 -6.88 4.65
C ALA A 203 17.47 -5.40 4.39
N TYR A 204 17.99 -4.56 5.27
CA TYR A 204 18.17 -3.14 4.97
C TYR A 204 19.56 -2.69 5.42
N PHE A 205 20.11 -1.72 4.68
CA PHE A 205 21.38 -1.09 4.99
C PHE A 205 21.18 0.41 5.22
N LEU A 206 21.82 0.91 6.28
CA LEU A 206 21.90 2.33 6.62
C LEU A 206 23.36 2.78 6.53
N GLY A 207 23.63 3.67 5.58
CA GLY A 207 24.96 4.25 5.39
C GLY A 207 25.24 5.42 6.34
N PRO A 208 26.52 5.76 6.58
CA PRO A 208 26.93 6.84 7.48
C PRO A 208 26.47 8.22 7.03
N LYS A 209 26.12 8.37 5.74
CA LYS A 209 25.65 9.62 5.13
C LYS A 209 24.13 9.68 4.97
N GLY A 210 23.38 8.86 5.72
CA GLY A 210 21.91 8.82 5.63
C GLY A 210 21.36 8.00 4.46
N GLU A 211 22.22 7.22 3.80
CA GLU A 211 21.84 6.32 2.72
C GLU A 211 20.94 5.21 3.24
N LYS A 212 19.84 4.94 2.53
CA LYS A 212 18.90 3.87 2.89
C LYS A 212 18.76 2.92 1.71
N ILE A 213 19.09 1.65 1.94
CA ILE A 213 19.02 0.60 0.92
C ILE A 213 18.17 -0.54 1.47
N VAL A 214 17.34 -1.12 0.60
CA VAL A 214 16.41 -2.20 0.93
C VAL A 214 16.68 -3.38 -0.01
N VAL A 215 16.81 -4.59 0.52
CA VAL A 215 17.19 -5.79 -0.23
C VAL A 215 16.07 -6.82 -0.22
N PHE A 216 15.65 -7.29 -1.39
CA PHE A 216 14.60 -8.29 -1.57
C PHE A 216 15.13 -9.53 -2.32
N ASP A 217 14.38 -10.63 -2.24
CA ASP A 217 14.59 -11.76 -3.15
C ASP A 217 14.51 -11.30 -4.61
N TYR A 218 15.49 -11.70 -5.41
CA TYR A 218 15.34 -11.64 -6.86
C TYR A 218 14.60 -12.87 -7.33
N THR A 219 13.41 -12.65 -7.88
CA THR A 219 12.73 -13.64 -8.70
C THR A 219 12.81 -13.16 -10.14
N CYS A 220 13.07 -14.09 -11.08
CA CYS A 220 13.13 -13.77 -12.51
C CYS A 220 11.73 -13.35 -12.98
N LEU A 221 11.39 -12.09 -12.74
CA LEU A 221 10.08 -11.49 -12.94
C LEU A 221 10.07 -10.76 -14.28
N GLU A 222 10.10 -11.52 -15.37
CA GLU A 222 9.90 -10.93 -16.71
C GLU A 222 8.42 -10.53 -16.93
N GLU A 223 7.47 -11.01 -16.11
CA GLU A 223 6.04 -10.65 -16.22
C GLU A 223 5.53 -9.58 -15.24
N VAL A 224 6.29 -9.21 -14.20
CA VAL A 224 5.75 -8.38 -13.11
C VAL A 224 6.18 -6.92 -13.19
N LEU A 225 7.08 -6.55 -14.09
CA LEU A 225 7.61 -5.17 -14.19
C LEU A 225 6.63 -4.07 -14.63
N PRO A 226 5.53 -4.30 -15.39
CA PRO A 226 4.53 -3.25 -15.56
C PRO A 226 3.65 -3.08 -14.31
N HIS A 227 3.59 -4.07 -13.41
CA HIS A 227 2.75 -4.06 -12.20
C HIS A 227 3.52 -3.85 -10.88
N SER A 228 4.83 -4.08 -10.84
CA SER A 228 5.67 -3.88 -9.66
C SER A 228 5.91 -2.42 -9.37
N ALA A 229 5.98 -1.55 -10.39
CA ALA A 229 5.95 -0.11 -10.19
C ALA A 229 4.66 0.34 -9.47
N MET A 230 3.53 -0.33 -9.76
CA MET A 230 2.26 -0.11 -9.06
C MET A 230 2.27 -0.69 -7.63
N LEU A 231 2.84 -1.87 -7.41
CA LEU A 231 2.93 -2.45 -6.07
C LEU A 231 3.94 -1.72 -5.18
N ASP A 232 5.04 -1.20 -5.74
CA ASP A 232 5.97 -0.31 -5.03
C ASP A 232 5.28 1.00 -4.66
N ASP A 233 4.53 1.61 -5.57
CA ASP A 233 3.77 2.83 -5.27
C ASP A 233 2.68 2.54 -4.22
N GLN A 234 1.96 1.43 -4.33
CA GLN A 234 0.90 1.03 -3.40
C GLN A 234 1.42 0.55 -2.02
N MET A 235 2.58 -0.09 -1.98
CA MET A 235 3.24 -0.50 -0.73
C MET A 235 3.80 0.73 -0.02
N PHE A 236 4.53 1.62 -0.71
CA PHE A 236 5.08 2.84 -0.08
C PHE A 236 4.02 3.89 0.27
N THR A 237 2.94 4.01 -0.52
CA THR A 237 1.80 4.88 -0.18
C THR A 237 0.94 4.30 0.94
N SER A 238 0.72 2.98 1.01
CA SER A 238 -0.11 2.39 2.08
C SER A 238 0.63 2.19 3.40
N THR A 239 1.95 1.99 3.39
CA THR A 239 2.75 1.87 4.62
C THR A 239 3.12 3.22 5.21
N GLY A 240 2.73 4.32 4.55
CA GLY A 240 2.94 5.66 5.03
C GLY A 240 4.40 6.06 5.10
N LEU A 241 5.34 5.37 4.44
CA LEU A 241 6.79 5.69 4.39
C LEU A 241 7.10 7.06 3.74
N GLN A 242 6.05 7.76 3.33
CA GLN A 242 6.03 9.13 2.81
C GLN A 242 5.75 10.08 3.97
N GLY A 243 6.67 11.02 4.22
CA GLY A 243 6.43 12.16 5.11
C GLY A 243 5.47 13.17 4.50
#